data_AF-A0A3C0IEM5-F1
#
_entry.id   AF-A0A3C0IEM5-F1
#
_cell.length_a   1.000
_cell.length_b   1.000
_cell.length_c   1.000
_cell.angle_alpha   90.00
_cell.angle_beta   90.00
_cell.angle_gamma   90.00
#
_symmetry.space_group_name_H-M   'P 1'
#
loop_
_entity.id
_entity.type
_entity.pdbx_description
1 polymer ?
#
loop_
_entity_poly.entity_id
_entity_poly.type
_entity_poly.pdbx_seq_one_letter_code
_entity_poly.pdbx_strand_id
1 'polypeptide(L)'
;LKYDVKVLVDVRNNPLSMKFGFSKSPLKQYCEGLDIQYIHIPEVGIQSAQRQELNTQSDYDKLFDFYRKDNLSKTIDSQIRILNLLKEHKRIALTCFEANICQCHRKHLAEAIEKHPAFDYEVNHI
;
A
#
# COMPACT_ATOMS: atom_id res chain seq x y z
N LEU A 1 -1.69 5.92 -20.30
CA LEU A 1 -1.18 5.81 -18.91
C LEU A 1 0.33 5.62 -18.93
N LYS A 2 1.10 6.42 -18.18
CA LYS A 2 2.58 6.44 -18.25
C LYS A 2 3.26 5.11 -17.86
N TYR A 3 2.66 4.36 -16.93
CA TYR A 3 3.25 3.13 -16.37
C TYR A 3 2.43 1.86 -16.67
N ASP A 4 1.37 1.97 -17.48
CA ASP A 4 0.50 0.84 -17.87
C ASP A 4 0.06 -0.04 -16.68
N VAL A 5 -0.31 0.59 -15.56
CA VAL A 5 -0.80 -0.10 -14.36
C VAL A 5 -2.10 -0.82 -14.69
N LYS A 6 -2.19 -2.10 -14.34
CA LYS A 6 -3.40 -2.92 -14.53
C LYS A 6 -4.25 -3.02 -13.26
N VAL A 7 -3.60 -3.01 -12.10
CA VAL A 7 -4.28 -3.08 -10.80
C VAL A 7 -3.76 -2.00 -9.86
N LEU A 8 -4.66 -1.22 -9.27
CA LEU A 8 -4.39 -0.36 -8.14
C LEU A 8 -4.78 -1.09 -6.84
N VAL A 9 -3.79 -1.41 -6.02
CA VAL A 9 -3.98 -2.03 -4.71
C VAL A 9 -3.95 -0.94 -3.65
N ASP A 10 -5.11 -0.63 -3.09
CA ASP A 10 -5.23 0.24 -1.93
C ASP A 10 -4.90 -0.51 -0.65
N VAL A 11 -3.79 -0.12 -0.02
CA VAL A 11 -3.27 -0.73 1.22
C VAL A 11 -3.63 0.11 2.46
N ARG A 12 -4.44 1.15 2.31
CA ARG A 12 -4.90 1.97 3.44
C ARG A 12 -5.86 1.16 4.29
N ASN A 13 -5.63 1.13 5.60
CA ASN A 13 -6.58 0.52 6.53
C ASN A 13 -7.96 1.18 6.43
N ASN A 14 -7.99 2.52 6.39
CA ASN A 14 -9.20 3.30 6.11
C ASN A 14 -9.01 4.20 4.87
N PRO A 15 -9.66 3.90 3.74
CA PRO A 15 -9.53 4.65 2.48
C PRO A 15 -10.42 5.90 2.43
N LEU A 16 -10.46 6.65 3.53
CA LEU A 16 -11.08 7.98 3.60
C LEU A 16 -10.03 9.05 3.30
N SER A 17 -10.40 10.05 2.50
CA SER A 17 -9.57 11.21 2.23
C SER A 17 -10.42 12.47 2.11
N MET A 18 -9.91 13.56 2.69
CA MET A 18 -10.47 14.90 2.46
C MET A 18 -10.08 15.48 1.10
N LYS A 19 -9.11 14.85 0.40
CA LYS A 19 -8.76 15.24 -0.96
C LYS A 19 -9.82 14.70 -1.91
N PHE A 20 -10.43 15.61 -2.67
CA PHE A 20 -11.48 15.28 -3.62
C PHE A 20 -11.01 14.16 -4.58
N GLY A 21 -11.82 13.10 -4.69
CA GLY A 21 -11.53 11.98 -5.58
C GLY A 21 -10.67 10.84 -5.00
N PHE A 22 -10.11 10.99 -3.79
CA PHE A 22 -9.20 9.97 -3.21
C PHE A 22 -9.85 9.08 -2.14
N SER A 23 -11.14 9.28 -1.88
CA SER A 23 -11.94 8.32 -1.11
C SER A 23 -12.23 7.06 -1.94
N LYS A 24 -12.49 5.94 -1.28
CA LYS A 24 -12.69 4.62 -1.90
C LYS A 24 -13.57 4.64 -3.15
N SER A 25 -14.79 5.16 -3.06
CA SER A 25 -15.76 5.07 -4.16
C SER A 25 -15.34 5.90 -5.38
N PRO A 26 -15.01 7.20 -5.25
CA PRO A 26 -14.49 7.98 -6.39
C PRO A 26 -13.22 7.38 -7.00
N LEU A 27 -12.27 6.94 -6.17
CA LEU A 27 -11.01 6.37 -6.65
C LEU A 27 -11.26 5.10 -7.46
N LYS A 28 -12.12 4.22 -6.97
CA LYS A 28 -12.56 3.02 -7.69
C LYS A 28 -13.19 3.38 -9.05
N GLN A 29 -14.09 4.36 -9.08
CA GLN A 29 -14.74 4.78 -10.33
C GLN A 29 -13.74 5.31 -11.36
N TYR A 30 -12.74 6.07 -10.92
CA TYR A 30 -11.68 6.55 -11.82
C TYR A 30 -10.80 5.42 -12.35
N CYS A 31 -10.48 4.44 -11.50
CA CYS A 31 -9.74 3.26 -11.94
C CYS A 31 -10.54 2.46 -12.98
N GLU A 32 -11.81 2.17 -12.72
CA GLU A 32 -12.67 1.42 -13.64
C GLU A 32 -12.86 2.16 -14.98
N GLY A 33 -13.02 3.49 -14.95
CA GLY A 33 -13.08 4.30 -16.17
C GLY A 33 -11.80 4.33 -17.00
N LEU A 34 -10.68 3.88 -16.43
CA LEU A 34 -9.37 3.77 -17.08
C LEU A 34 -8.97 2.30 -17.36
N ASP A 35 -9.88 1.35 -17.17
CA ASP A 35 -9.62 -0.09 -17.25
C ASP A 35 -8.49 -0.56 -16.31
N ILE A 36 -8.49 0.03 -15.10
CA ILE A 36 -7.60 -0.33 -13.99
C ILE A 36 -8.45 -0.99 -12.92
N GLN A 37 -8.11 -2.21 -12.53
CA GLN A 37 -8.79 -2.89 -11.45
C GLN A 37 -8.43 -2.26 -10.11
N TYR A 38 -9.44 -1.98 -9.28
CA TYR A 38 -9.24 -1.47 -7.93
C TYR A 38 -9.43 -2.59 -6.90
N ILE A 39 -8.41 -2.85 -6.08
CA ILE A 39 -8.46 -3.85 -5.01
C ILE A 39 -8.09 -3.18 -3.69
N HIS A 40 -8.89 -3.40 -2.64
CA HIS A 40 -8.62 -2.87 -1.31
C HIS A 40 -8.18 -4.00 -0.38
N ILE A 41 -7.00 -3.86 0.23
CA ILE A 41 -6.39 -4.81 1.18
C ILE A 41 -6.05 -4.03 2.47
N PRO A 42 -7.05 -3.73 3.33
CA PRO A 42 -6.86 -2.92 4.53
C PRO A 42 -6.02 -3.59 5.62
N GLU A 43 -5.83 -4.92 5.54
CA GLU A 43 -5.14 -5.74 6.52
C GLU A 43 -3.68 -5.32 6.68
N VAL A 44 -3.02 -4.98 5.57
CA VAL A 44 -1.63 -4.49 5.55
C VAL A 44 -1.52 -3.00 5.90
N GLY A 45 -2.62 -2.31 6.18
CA GLY A 45 -2.61 -0.90 6.50
C GLY A 45 -2.26 -0.59 7.96
N ILE A 46 -1.73 0.61 8.20
CA ILE A 46 -1.57 1.15 9.56
C ILE A 46 -2.94 1.62 10.07
N GLN A 47 -3.35 1.14 11.25
CA GLN A 47 -4.62 1.51 11.86
C GLN A 47 -4.58 2.97 12.33
N SER A 48 -5.72 3.66 12.29
CA SER A 48 -5.80 5.07 12.72
C SER A 48 -5.37 5.29 14.18
N ALA A 49 -5.64 4.33 15.06
CA ALA A 49 -5.23 4.40 16.46
C ALA A 49 -3.70 4.43 16.64
N GLN A 50 -2.95 3.84 15.69
CA GLN A 50 -1.48 3.81 15.72
C GLN A 50 -0.85 5.13 15.23
N ARG A 51 -1.63 6.01 14.60
CA ARG A 51 -1.15 7.25 13.96
C ARG A 51 -1.23 8.49 14.85
N GLN A 52 -1.41 8.32 16.16
CA GLN A 52 -1.51 9.45 17.08
C GLN A 52 -0.13 10.09 17.32
N GLU A 53 -0.07 11.42 17.21
CA GLU A 53 1.09 12.25 17.58
C GLU A 53 2.39 12.06 16.76
N LEU A 54 2.27 11.83 15.45
CA LEU A 54 3.41 11.80 14.52
C LEU A 54 3.96 13.21 14.24
N ASN A 55 4.66 13.80 15.22
CA ASN A 55 5.20 15.16 15.12
C ASN A 55 6.68 15.20 14.72
N THR A 56 7.42 14.13 15.01
CA THR A 56 8.87 14.05 14.77
C THR A 56 9.24 12.82 13.94
N GLN A 57 10.41 12.84 13.30
CA GLN A 57 10.93 11.67 12.57
C GLN A 57 11.04 10.43 13.48
N SER A 58 11.41 10.62 14.74
CA SER A 58 11.49 9.51 15.71
C SER A 58 10.13 8.86 16.00
N ASP A 59 9.02 9.60 15.86
CA ASP A 59 7.67 9.04 16.01
C ASP A 59 7.32 8.15 14.81
N TYR A 60 7.70 8.56 13.60
CA TYR A 60 7.59 7.74 12.40
C TYR A 60 8.46 6.47 12.49
N ASP A 61 9.69 6.59 12.98
CA ASP A 61 10.59 5.44 13.12
C ASP A 61 9.99 4.39 14.08
N LYS A 62 9.47 4.84 15.23
CA LYS A 62 8.74 3.97 16.18
C LYS A 62 7.51 3.34 15.56
N LEU A 63 6.72 4.12 14.82
CA LEU A 63 5.54 3.63 14.12
C LEU A 63 5.92 2.53 13.13
N PHE A 64 6.97 2.72 12.35
CA PHE A 64 7.39 1.72 11.37
C PHE A 64 8.05 0.50 12.00
N ASP A 65 8.77 0.66 13.12
CA ASP A 65 9.25 -0.48 13.91
C ASP A 65 8.09 -1.34 14.42
N PHE A 66 7.04 -0.68 14.96
CA PHE A 66 5.83 -1.37 15.38
C PHE A 66 5.13 -2.05 14.19
N TYR A 67 4.96 -1.31 13.08
CA TYR A 67 4.31 -1.81 11.87
C TYR A 67 5.02 -3.06 11.32
N ARG A 68 6.35 -3.07 11.28
CA ARG A 68 7.14 -4.24 10.86
C ARG A 68 6.94 -5.44 11.78
N LYS A 69 6.96 -5.22 13.10
CA LYS A 69 6.91 -6.28 14.10
C LYS A 69 5.52 -6.85 14.32
N ASP A 70 4.47 -6.03 14.23
CA ASP A 70 3.11 -6.41 14.59
C ASP A 70 2.21 -6.56 13.37
N ASN A 71 2.12 -5.53 12.50
CA ASN A 71 1.21 -5.58 11.36
C ASN A 71 1.75 -6.52 10.26
N LEU A 72 3.01 -6.33 9.82
CA LEU A 72 3.56 -7.12 8.71
C LEU A 72 3.75 -8.60 9.07
N SER A 73 4.14 -8.91 10.31
CA SER A 73 4.30 -10.30 10.76
C SER A 73 2.97 -11.08 10.78
N LYS A 74 1.84 -10.39 10.98
CA LYS A 74 0.49 -10.98 11.05
C LYS A 74 -0.27 -10.96 9.72
N THR A 75 0.29 -10.35 8.68
CA THR A 75 -0.40 -10.12 7.39
C THR A 75 0.29 -10.83 6.22
N ILE A 76 0.96 -11.94 6.50
CA ILE A 76 1.69 -12.73 5.49
C ILE A 76 0.74 -13.20 4.38
N ASP A 77 -0.47 -13.67 4.71
CA ASP A 77 -1.47 -14.06 3.70
C ASP A 77 -1.86 -12.91 2.77
N SER A 78 -2.00 -11.70 3.32
CA SER A 78 -2.31 -10.50 2.55
C SER A 78 -1.13 -10.09 1.65
N GLN A 79 0.11 -10.24 2.12
CA GLN A 79 1.32 -10.02 1.32
C GLN A 79 1.43 -11.03 0.17
N ILE A 80 1.13 -12.30 0.43
CA ILE A 80 1.07 -13.36 -0.60
C ILE A 80 -0.03 -13.04 -1.62
N ARG A 81 -1.19 -12.55 -1.17
CA ARG A 81 -2.26 -12.11 -2.08
C ARG A 81 -1.79 -10.98 -3.00
N ILE A 82 -1.06 -9.99 -2.49
CA ILE A 82 -0.47 -8.92 -3.31
C ILE A 82 0.53 -9.49 -4.32
N LEU A 83 1.39 -10.43 -3.89
CA LEU A 83 2.34 -11.09 -4.79
C LEU A 83 1.61 -11.88 -5.90
N ASN A 84 0.51 -12.55 -5.58
CA ASN A 84 -0.27 -13.28 -6.57
C ASN A 84 -0.92 -12.34 -7.59
N LEU A 85 -1.45 -11.20 -7.15
CA LEU A 85 -1.93 -10.15 -8.05
C LEU A 85 -0.83 -9.62 -8.97
N LEU A 86 0.38 -9.44 -8.44
CA LEU A 86 1.54 -9.06 -9.24
C LEU A 86 1.90 -10.13 -10.28
N LYS A 87 1.86 -11.41 -9.90
CA LYS A 87 2.12 -12.54 -10.80
C LYS A 87 1.09 -12.65 -11.93
N GLU A 88 -0.18 -12.44 -11.59
CA GLU A 88 -1.32 -12.52 -12.50
C GLU A 88 -1.33 -11.34 -13.48
N HIS A 89 -1.26 -10.11 -12.98
CA HIS A 89 -1.48 -8.91 -13.78
C HIS A 89 -0.19 -8.24 -14.28
N LYS A 90 0.98 -8.70 -13.82
CA LYS A 90 2.35 -8.22 -14.15
C LYS A 90 2.67 -6.79 -13.74
N ARG A 91 1.68 -5.89 -13.69
CA ARG A 91 1.84 -4.46 -13.37
C ARG A 91 0.79 -4.01 -12.38
N ILE A 92 1.17 -3.91 -11.12
CA ILE A 92 0.32 -3.41 -10.04
C ILE A 92 0.95 -2.16 -9.42
N ALA A 93 0.12 -1.28 -8.86
CA ALA A 93 0.57 -0.15 -8.05
C ALA A 93 -0.02 -0.25 -6.64
N LEU A 94 0.82 -0.05 -5.63
CA LEU A 94 0.37 0.09 -4.24
C LEU A 94 0.03 1.55 -3.97
N THR A 95 -1.16 1.84 -3.47
CA THR A 95 -1.57 3.21 -3.13
C THR A 95 -1.69 3.43 -1.63
N CYS A 96 -1.15 4.57 -1.21
CA CYS A 96 -1.22 5.13 0.13
C CYS A 96 -1.43 6.64 0.00
N PHE A 97 -1.86 7.31 1.07
CA PHE A 97 -2.09 8.76 1.05
C PHE A 97 -0.84 9.61 1.32
N GLU A 98 0.21 9.02 1.90
CA GLU A 98 1.42 9.76 2.26
C GLU A 98 2.26 10.11 1.02
N ALA A 99 2.63 11.38 0.89
CA ALA A 99 3.43 11.85 -0.25
C ALA A 99 4.92 11.53 -0.05
N ASN A 100 5.40 11.65 1.20
CA ASN A 100 6.80 11.40 1.51
C ASN A 100 7.08 9.90 1.68
N ILE A 101 7.97 9.37 0.85
CA ILE A 101 8.36 7.94 0.87
C ILE A 101 8.94 7.55 2.24
N CYS A 102 9.69 8.44 2.89
CA CYS A 102 10.26 8.21 4.22
C CYS A 102 9.21 8.13 5.33
N GLN A 103 7.98 8.59 5.05
CA GLN A 103 6.85 8.59 5.98
C GLN A 103 5.73 7.66 5.50
N CYS A 104 5.95 6.93 4.40
CA CYS A 104 4.95 6.07 3.80
C CYS A 104 5.16 4.60 4.15
N HIS A 105 4.14 3.95 4.72
CA HIS A 105 4.18 2.52 5.01
C HIS A 105 4.31 1.63 3.77
N ARG A 106 3.99 2.15 2.57
CA ARG A 106 4.11 1.39 1.30
C ARG A 106 5.54 0.92 1.04
N LYS A 107 6.54 1.68 1.51
CA LYS A 107 7.95 1.28 1.43
C LYS A 107 8.19 0.00 2.21
N HIS A 108 7.82 -0.02 3.49
CA HIS A 108 8.02 -1.18 4.34
C HIS A 108 7.22 -2.41 3.92
N LEU A 109 6.01 -2.20 3.36
CA LEU A 109 5.24 -3.29 2.77
C LEU A 109 5.91 -3.85 1.51
N ALA A 110 6.40 -2.98 0.61
CA ALA A 110 7.13 -3.41 -0.58
C ALA A 110 8.39 -4.21 -0.19
N GLU A 111 9.20 -3.67 0.73
CA GLU A 111 10.42 -4.33 1.24
C GLU A 111 10.12 -5.71 1.87
N ALA A 112 8.96 -5.88 2.49
CA ALA A 112 8.54 -7.16 3.05
C ALA A 112 8.15 -8.18 1.96
N ILE A 113 7.44 -7.73 0.92
CA ILE A 113 7.04 -8.57 -0.21
C ILE A 113 8.27 -8.95 -1.06
N GLU A 114 9.23 -8.04 -1.23
CA GLU A 114 10.49 -8.25 -1.96
C GLU A 114 11.36 -9.37 -1.34
N LYS A 115 11.27 -9.56 -0.02
CA LYS A 115 11.99 -10.64 0.68
C LYS A 115 11.41 -12.02 0.42
N HIS A 116 10.23 -12.12 -0.21
CA HIS A 116 9.62 -13.40 -0.50
C HIS A 116 10.43 -14.14 -1.59
N PRO A 117 10.78 -15.43 -1.44
CA PRO A 117 11.66 -16.14 -2.38
C PRO A 117 11.17 -16.20 -3.83
N ALA A 118 9.86 -16.05 -4.02
CA ALA A 118 9.20 -16.05 -5.33
C ALA A 118 9.01 -14.63 -5.93
N PHE A 119 9.69 -13.62 -5.39
CA PHE A 119 9.68 -12.26 -5.92
C PHE A 119 10.81 -12.10 -6.94
N ASP A 120 10.45 -11.77 -8.17
CA ASP A 120 11.36 -11.61 -9.32
C ASP A 120 10.98 -10.36 -10.14
N TYR A 121 10.57 -9.30 -9.43
CA TYR A 121 10.05 -8.07 -10.02
C TYR A 121 10.87 -6.87 -9.57
N GLU A 122 10.75 -5.74 -10.28
CA GLU A 122 11.37 -4.47 -9.88
C GLU A 122 10.35 -3.58 -9.15
N VAL A 123 10.72 -3.06 -7.98
CA VAL A 123 9.93 -2.07 -7.26
C VAL A 123 10.35 -0.67 -7.67
N ASN A 124 9.38 0.10 -8.19
CA ASN A 124 9.57 1.50 -8.57
C ASN A 124 8.77 2.41 -7.64
N HIS A 125 9.45 3.30 -6.92
CA HIS A 125 8.80 4.33 -6.12
C HIS A 125 8.53 5.58 -6.97
N ILE A 126 7.25 5.90 -7.14
CA ILE A 126 6.75 7.08 -7.85
C ILE A 126 6.19 8.14 -6.90
#